data_AF-A0AA35QVL0-F1
#
_entry.id   AF-A0AA35QVL0-F1
#
_cell.length_a   1.000
_cell.length_b   1.000
_cell.length_c   1.000
_cell.angle_alpha   90.00
_cell.angle_beta   90.00
_cell.angle_gamma   90.00
#
_symmetry.space_group_name_H-M   'P 1'
#
loop_
_entity.id
_entity.type
_entity.pdbx_description
1 polymer ?
#
loop_
_entity_poly.entity_id
_entity_poly.type
_entity_poly.pdbx_seq_one_letter_code
_entity_poly.pdbx_strand_id
1 'polypeptide(L)'
;METLAVIAGLEALTEPCSVTVYSDSRYVVDAIEKGWAVKWKANGWMRNKRERAVNPDLWDRLLTALDKHRVELKWVRGHAGNTGNTRADRLAVAAANGQNLPRDEAYENPGKEPL
;
A
#
# COMPACT_ATOMS: atom_id res chain seq x y z
N MET A 1 -0.64 1.78 6.93
CA MET A 1 -2.08 1.48 6.73
C MET A 1 -2.55 1.62 5.30
N GLU A 2 -2.42 2.79 4.65
CA GLU A 2 -2.93 3.00 3.28
C GLU A 2 -2.36 2.01 2.24
N THR A 3 -1.05 1.77 2.24
CA THR A 3 -0.41 0.77 1.37
C THR A 3 -0.94 -0.65 1.64
N LEU A 4 -1.13 -1.01 2.91
CA LEU A 4 -1.63 -2.31 3.31
C LEU A 4 -3.08 -2.54 2.85
N ALA A 5 -3.92 -1.49 2.82
CA ALA A 5 -5.28 -1.59 2.29
C ALA A 5 -5.29 -1.94 0.80
N VAL A 6 -4.41 -1.34 -0.01
CA VAL A 6 -4.28 -1.68 -1.44
C VAL A 6 -3.78 -3.11 -1.61
N ILE A 7 -2.76 -3.52 -0.83
CA ILE A 7 -2.23 -4.88 -0.85
C ILE A 7 -3.33 -5.89 -0.55
N ALA A 8 -4.05 -5.71 0.56
CA ALA A 8 -5.10 -6.64 0.99
C ALA A 8 -6.23 -6.74 -0.04
N GLY A 9 -6.60 -5.62 -0.68
CA GLY A 9 -7.60 -5.62 -1.74
C GLY A 9 -7.17 -6.39 -2.99
N LEU A 10 -5.89 -6.28 -3.39
CA LEU A 10 -5.35 -7.02 -4.53
C LEU A 10 -5.15 -8.50 -4.20
N GLU A 11 -4.61 -8.83 -3.03
CA GLU A 11 -4.36 -10.22 -2.62
C GLU A 11 -5.63 -11.02 -2.32
N ALA A 12 -6.76 -10.34 -2.10
CA ALA A 12 -8.06 -11.00 -2.00
C ALA A 12 -8.55 -11.56 -3.35
N LEU A 13 -7.96 -11.13 -4.48
CA LEU A 13 -8.29 -11.63 -5.80
C LEU A 13 -7.59 -12.98 -6.04
N THR A 14 -8.37 -13.99 -6.41
CA THR A 14 -7.87 -15.37 -6.55
C THR A 14 -7.27 -15.68 -7.91
N GLU A 15 -7.34 -14.75 -8.86
CA GLU A 15 -6.84 -14.90 -10.23
C GLU A 15 -6.36 -13.55 -10.81
N PRO A 16 -5.56 -13.55 -11.89
CA PRO A 16 -5.16 -12.32 -12.57
C PRO A 16 -6.38 -11.52 -13.06
N CYS A 17 -6.42 -10.23 -12.74
CA CYS A 17 -7.59 -9.37 -12.99
C CYS A 17 -7.16 -8.04 -13.59
N SER A 18 -8.07 -7.37 -14.31
CA SER A 18 -7.94 -5.93 -14.60
C SER A 18 -8.63 -5.15 -13.49
N VAL A 19 -7.88 -4.31 -12.78
CA VAL A 19 -8.34 -3.65 -11.55
C VAL A 19 -8.08 -2.16 -11.66
N THR A 20 -9.09 -1.34 -11.32
CA THR A 20 -8.87 0.09 -11.06
C THR A 20 -8.92 0.34 -9.55
N VAL A 21 -7.80 0.80 -8.98
CA VAL A 21 -7.70 1.15 -7.56
C VAL A 21 -7.89 2.65 -7.40
N TYR A 22 -8.93 3.04 -6.66
CA TYR A 22 -9.15 4.43 -6.27
C TYR A 22 -8.54 4.67 -4.89
N SER A 23 -7.58 5.59 -4.80
CA SER A 23 -6.91 5.92 -3.53
C SER A 23 -6.84 7.42 -3.34
N ASP A 24 -7.11 7.88 -2.13
CA ASP A 24 -6.88 9.28 -1.73
C ASP A 24 -5.44 9.52 -1.27
N SER A 25 -4.67 8.44 -1.06
CA SER A 25 -3.24 8.50 -0.81
C SER A 25 -2.47 8.88 -2.06
N ARG A 26 -2.20 10.19 -2.20
CA ARG A 26 -1.34 10.69 -3.27
C ARG A 26 0.04 10.06 -3.21
N TYR A 27 0.53 9.73 -2.02
CA TYR A 27 1.82 9.08 -1.84
C TYR A 27 1.85 7.69 -2.49
N VAL A 28 0.83 6.86 -2.26
CA VAL A 28 0.73 5.53 -2.90
C VAL A 28 0.62 5.64 -4.41
N VAL A 29 -0.28 6.50 -4.90
CA VAL A 29 -0.50 6.68 -6.35
C VAL A 29 0.78 7.17 -7.03
N ASP A 30 1.37 8.26 -6.54
CA ASP A 30 2.59 8.83 -7.13
C ASP A 30 3.76 7.85 -7.09
N ALA A 31 3.93 7.08 -6.00
CA ALA A 31 5.04 6.14 -5.87
C ALA A 31 5.00 5.02 -6.91
N ILE A 32 3.80 4.58 -7.30
CA ILE A 32 3.61 3.57 -8.34
C ILE A 32 3.67 4.21 -9.74
N GLU A 33 2.84 5.22 -10.00
CA GLU A 33 2.73 5.84 -11.34
C GLU A 33 4.05 6.47 -11.81
N LYS A 34 4.79 7.11 -10.89
CA LYS A 34 6.09 7.73 -11.21
C LYS A 34 7.27 6.74 -11.11
N GLY A 35 6.98 5.46 -10.81
CA GLY A 35 7.95 4.39 -10.71
C GLY A 35 8.96 4.56 -9.56
N TRP A 36 8.60 5.28 -8.50
CA TRP A 36 9.50 5.47 -7.35
C TRP A 36 9.73 4.17 -6.59
N ALA A 37 8.68 3.40 -6.32
CA ALA A 37 8.78 2.14 -5.58
C ALA A 37 9.72 1.15 -6.28
N VAL A 38 9.62 1.05 -7.61
CA VAL A 38 10.51 0.20 -8.43
C VAL A 38 11.97 0.69 -8.34
N LYS A 39 12.21 2.00 -8.42
CA LYS A 39 13.56 2.58 -8.25
C LYS A 39 14.12 2.34 -6.86
N TRP A 40 13.30 2.46 -5.82
CA TRP A 40 13.71 2.15 -4.45
C TRP A 40 14.11 0.69 -4.33
N LYS A 41 13.30 -0.25 -4.83
CA LYS A 41 13.62 -1.68 -4.83
C LYS A 41 14.95 -1.97 -5.52
N ALA A 42 15.17 -1.40 -6.70
CA ALA A 42 16.43 -1.54 -7.45
C ALA A 42 17.64 -0.94 -6.72
N ASN A 43 17.43 0.02 -5.81
CA ASN A 43 18.47 0.70 -5.04
C ASN A 43 18.50 0.25 -3.57
N GLY A 44 18.18 -1.02 -3.28
CA GLY A 44 18.24 -1.58 -1.92
C GLY A 44 17.29 -0.90 -0.93
N TRP A 45 16.14 -0.44 -1.42
CA TRP A 45 15.15 0.34 -0.68
C TRP A 45 15.63 1.71 -0.18
N MET A 46 16.61 2.30 -0.86
CA MET A 46 17.06 3.67 -0.59
C MET A 46 16.25 4.67 -1.43
N ARG A 47 15.60 5.63 -0.75
CA ARG A 47 14.88 6.74 -1.40
C ARG A 47 15.86 7.74 -2.00
N ASN A 48 16.97 7.97 -1.32
CA ASN A 48 18.11 8.76 -1.77
C ASN A 48 19.38 8.29 -1.04
N LYS A 49 20.51 9.01 -1.18
CA LYS A 49 21.80 8.64 -0.58
C LYS A 49 21.80 8.55 0.96
N ARG A 50 20.81 9.16 1.64
CA ARG A 50 20.77 9.29 3.10
C ARG A 50 19.54 8.65 3.73
N GLU A 51 18.46 8.50 2.97
CA GLU A 51 17.16 8.10 3.51
C GLU A 51 16.66 6.82 2.84
N ARG A 52 16.18 5.88 3.67
CA ARG A 52 15.46 4.68 3.22
C ARG A 52 14.03 5.03 2.81
N ALA A 53 13.47 4.23 1.91
CA ALA A 53 12.03 4.21 1.69
C ALA A 53 11.32 3.79 2.99
N VAL A 54 10.20 4.44 3.28
CA VAL A 54 9.37 4.09 4.44
C VAL A 54 8.59 2.83 4.11
N ASN A 55 8.55 1.87 5.04
CA ASN A 55 7.86 0.57 4.92
C ASN A 55 8.25 -0.22 3.66
N PRO A 56 9.56 -0.54 3.48
CA PRO A 56 10.05 -1.25 2.29
C PRO A 56 9.43 -2.65 2.13
N ASP A 57 9.07 -3.30 3.24
CA ASP A 57 8.34 -4.56 3.31
C ASP A 57 6.97 -4.47 2.62
N LEU A 58 6.21 -3.40 2.91
CA LEU A 58 4.92 -3.17 2.27
C LEU A 58 5.08 -2.85 0.78
N TRP A 59 6.12 -2.10 0.39
CA TRP A 59 6.39 -1.83 -1.02
C TRP A 59 6.73 -3.08 -1.80
N ASP A 60 7.53 -3.98 -1.23
CA ASP A 60 7.89 -5.23 -1.89
C ASP A 60 6.66 -6.12 -2.13
N ARG A 61 5.81 -6.25 -1.10
CA ARG A 61 4.55 -7.00 -1.19
C ARG A 61 3.57 -6.36 -2.18
N LEU A 62 3.44 -5.03 -2.17
CA LEU A 62 2.61 -4.31 -3.13
C LEU A 62 3.08 -4.51 -4.57
N LEU A 63 4.39 -4.36 -4.84
CA LEU A 63 4.92 -4.57 -6.19
C LEU A 63 4.66 -6.01 -6.67
N THR A 64 4.75 -6.99 -5.78
CA THR A 64 4.42 -8.39 -6.10
C THR A 64 2.94 -8.58 -6.41
N ALA A 65 2.04 -7.95 -5.65
CA ALA A 65 0.61 -7.99 -5.94
C ALA A 65 0.27 -7.28 -7.26
N LEU A 66 0.90 -6.13 -7.53
CA LEU A 66 0.73 -5.39 -8.79
C LEU A 66 1.21 -6.18 -10.01
N ASP A 67 2.24 -7.01 -9.89
CA ASP A 67 2.74 -7.83 -11.01
C ASP A 67 1.75 -8.94 -11.43
N LYS A 68 0.89 -9.40 -10.49
CA LYS A 68 -0.13 -10.42 -10.75
C LYS A 68 -1.35 -9.90 -11.51
N HIS A 69 -1.63 -8.60 -11.47
CA HIS A 69 -2.86 -8.00 -12.01
C HIS A 69 -2.55 -6.85 -12.96
N ARG A 70 -3.45 -6.56 -13.90
CA ARG A 70 -3.37 -5.33 -14.70
C ARG A 70 -4.03 -4.20 -13.92
N VAL A 71 -3.23 -3.45 -13.16
CA VAL A 71 -3.73 -2.42 -12.25
C VAL A 71 -3.59 -1.01 -12.82
N GLU A 72 -4.69 -0.25 -12.79
CA GLU A 72 -4.71 1.20 -13.00
C GLU A 72 -4.96 1.87 -11.64
N LEU A 73 -4.11 2.83 -11.24
CA LEU A 73 -4.35 3.63 -10.05
C LEU A 73 -5.05 4.93 -10.45
N LYS A 74 -6.00 5.37 -9.63
CA LYS A 74 -6.67 6.67 -9.77
C LYS A 74 -6.63 7.40 -8.45
N TRP A 75 -5.90 8.52 -8.44
CA TRP A 75 -5.95 9.42 -7.30
C TRP A 75 -7.31 10.13 -7.23
N VAL A 76 -7.94 10.07 -6.07
CA VAL A 76 -9.18 10.82 -5.76
C VAL A 76 -8.92 11.81 -4.64
N ARG A 77 -9.55 12.99 -4.72
CA ARG A 77 -9.38 14.02 -3.69
C ARG A 77 -10.31 13.74 -2.51
N GLY A 78 -9.83 12.98 -1.52
CA GLY A 78 -10.50 12.74 -0.23
C GLY A 78 -11.94 12.19 -0.35
N HIS A 79 -12.69 12.25 0.76
CA HIS A 79 -14.00 11.59 0.91
C HIS A 79 -15.20 12.20 0.18
N ALA A 80 -15.00 13.19 -0.69
CA ALA A 80 -16.11 13.83 -1.40
C ALA A 80 -16.37 13.13 -2.75
N GLY A 81 -17.16 12.06 -2.73
CA GLY A 81 -17.86 11.56 -3.93
C GLY A 81 -17.65 10.10 -4.33
N ASN A 82 -16.79 9.34 -3.65
CA ASN A 82 -16.63 7.91 -3.89
C ASN A 82 -17.16 7.08 -2.70
N THR A 83 -18.33 6.47 -2.88
CA THR A 83 -19.00 5.63 -1.87
C THR A 83 -18.11 4.49 -1.38
N GLY A 84 -17.25 3.95 -2.24
CA GLY A 84 -16.27 2.93 -1.90
C GLY A 84 -15.22 3.45 -0.92
N ASN A 85 -14.63 4.61 -1.20
CA ASN A 85 -13.65 5.24 -0.30
C ASN A 85 -14.26 5.60 1.06
N THR A 86 -15.47 6.17 1.07
CA THR A 86 -16.18 6.47 2.34
C THR A 86 -16.44 5.21 3.15
N ARG A 87 -16.77 4.09 2.50
CA ARG A 87 -16.94 2.81 3.19
C ARG A 87 -15.61 2.27 3.70
N ALA A 88 -14.54 2.33 2.90
CA ALA A 88 -13.21 1.88 3.30
C ALA A 88 -12.69 2.65 4.53
N ASP A 89 -12.89 3.96 4.58
CA ASP A 89 -12.52 4.80 5.71
C ASP A 89 -13.28 4.44 6.99
N ARG A 90 -14.61 4.26 6.90
CA ARG A 90 -15.41 3.79 8.04
C ARG A 90 -14.92 2.44 8.57
N LEU A 91 -14.57 1.52 7.67
CA LEU A 91 -14.02 0.21 8.06
C LEU A 91 -12.64 0.35 8.71
N ALA A 92 -11.77 1.20 8.17
CA ALA A 92 -10.45 1.45 8.73
C ALA A 92 -10.52 2.08 10.12
N VAL A 93 -11.38 3.08 10.31
CA VAL A 93 -11.63 3.73 11.62
C VAL A 93 -12.22 2.75 12.62
N ALA A 94 -13.20 1.93 12.20
CA ALA A 94 -13.77 0.90 13.06
C ALA A 94 -12.71 -0.13 13.50
N ALA A 95 -11.86 -0.58 12.57
CA ALA A 95 -10.77 -1.51 12.88
C ALA A 95 -9.74 -0.89 13.83
N ALA A 96 -9.33 0.36 13.61
CA ALA A 96 -8.36 1.05 14.46
C ALA A 96 -8.83 1.23 15.92
N ASN A 97 -10.15 1.32 16.14
CA ASN A 97 -10.75 1.40 17.48
C ASN A 97 -11.03 0.02 18.12
N GLY A 98 -10.70 -1.07 17.43
CA GLY A 98 -10.86 -2.43 17.94
C GLY A 98 -9.86 -2.79 19.04
N GLN A 99 -10.10 -3.91 19.72
CA GLN A 99 -9.17 -4.49 20.70
C GLN A 99 -8.42 -5.67 20.07
N ASN A 100 -7.26 -6.03 20.63
CA ASN A 100 -6.42 -7.15 20.18
C ASN A 100 -5.95 -7.04 18.72
N LEU A 101 -5.50 -5.85 18.33
CA LEU A 101 -4.94 -5.64 16.99
C LEU A 101 -3.64 -6.43 16.80
N PRO A 102 -3.44 -7.09 15.64
CA PRO A 102 -2.17 -7.72 15.31
C PRO A 102 -1.04 -6.69 15.36
N ARG A 103 0.15 -7.12 15.79
CA ARG A 103 1.35 -6.28 15.74
C ARG A 103 1.77 -6.06 14.30
N ASP A 104 2.16 -4.82 14.00
CA ASP A 104 2.86 -4.49 12.78
C ASP A 104 4.35 -4.67 13.06
N GLU A 105 4.86 -5.91 12.94
CA GLU A 105 6.22 -6.25 13.35
C GLU A 105 7.29 -5.45 12.61
N ALA A 106 7.08 -5.20 11.30
CA ALA A 106 8.00 -4.42 10.47
C ALA A 106 8.04 -2.94 10.89
N TYR A 107 6.91 -2.39 11.32
CA TYR A 107 6.82 -1.03 11.87
C TYR A 107 7.38 -0.94 13.30
N GLU A 108 7.06 -1.90 14.16
CA GLU A 108 7.48 -1.91 15.57
C GLU A 108 8.97 -2.23 15.75
N ASN A 109 9.56 -3.03 14.85
CA ASN A 109 10.97 -3.42 14.91
C ASN A 109 11.69 -3.14 13.57
N PRO A 110 11.88 -1.86 13.20
CA PRO A 110 12.51 -1.50 11.94
C PRO A 110 13.96 -2.01 11.92
N GLY A 111 14.27 -2.96 11.03
CA GLY A 111 15.63 -3.47 10.80
C GLY A 111 15.90 -4.92 11.20
N LYS A 112 14.92 -5.65 11.76
CA LYS A 112 14.97 -7.12 11.76
C LYS A 112 14.45 -7.61 10.41
N GLU A 113 15.29 -8.28 9.63
CA GLU A 113 14.79 -9.07 8.51
C GLU A 113 13.85 -10.16 9.06
N PRO A 114 12.69 -10.41 8.41
CA PRO A 114 11.84 -11.52 8.81
C PRO A 114 12.64 -12.82 8.64
N LEU A 115 12.57 -13.69 9.65
CA LEU A 115 13.20 -15.02 9.66
C LEU A 115 12.73 -15.89 8.49
#